data_AF-A0A0N5C6X4-F1
#
_entry.id   AF-A0A0N5C6X4-F1
#
_cell.length_a   1.000
_cell.length_b   1.000
_cell.length_c   1.000
_cell.angle_alpha   90.00
_cell.angle_beta   90.00
_cell.angle_gamma   90.00
#
_symmetry.space_group_name_H-M   'P 1'
#
loop_
_entity.id
_entity.type
_entity.pdbx_description
1 polymer ?
#
loop_
_entity_poly.entity_id
_entity_poly.type
_entity_poly.pdbx_seq_one_letter_code
_entity_poly.pdbx_strand_id
1 'polypeptide(L)'
;MTAWKTWQLTNICMLIKPTESMSRHEMVKKENVNGKVQFLCNNVYPDNVPTIGIIESKGLQERGKDKFLSKLASKAAERKGDPMITDLYAEASDFLCELKKLQTKDLHEKMLVKEAEKSMQMSMENDIINKATYEEVEAETKRREKEREKIQEEKEFYERKRLESLNKPKTLGAVGEGEMITCIDGQSRMFYIQKREGDEVISTRRKVTSNHVKEFTVVDQVSQVYVSEWTFQWKD
;
A
#
# COMPACT_ATOMS: atom_id res chain seq x y z
N MET A 1 65.05 59.35 -35.91
CA MET A 1 64.28 58.48 -34.99
C MET A 1 64.50 57.03 -35.43
N THR A 2 64.96 56.16 -34.53
CA THR A 2 65.39 54.80 -34.88
C THR A 2 64.21 53.83 -34.81
N ALA A 3 64.03 52.99 -35.84
CA ALA A 3 62.85 52.13 -36.04
C ALA A 3 62.54 51.14 -34.90
N TRP A 4 63.49 50.86 -34.01
CA TRP A 4 63.33 50.00 -32.83
C TRP A 4 62.78 50.74 -31.59
N LYS A 5 62.64 52.08 -31.65
CA LYS A 5 62.10 52.92 -30.56
C LYS A 5 60.65 53.35 -30.76
N THR A 6 60.01 52.96 -31.87
CA THR A 6 58.62 53.30 -32.19
C THR A 6 57.75 52.06 -32.12
N TRP A 7 56.69 52.10 -31.30
CA TRP A 7 55.71 51.03 -31.18
C TRP A 7 55.11 50.70 -32.56
N GLN A 8 55.12 49.41 -32.92
CA GLN A 8 54.57 48.93 -34.18
C GLN A 8 53.13 48.45 -34.00
N LEU A 9 52.36 48.52 -35.09
CA LEU A 9 51.04 47.89 -35.16
C LEU A 9 51.18 46.40 -34.82
N THR A 10 50.60 46.01 -33.68
CA THR A 10 50.73 44.64 -33.16
C THR A 10 49.36 44.01 -33.15
N ASN A 11 49.24 42.89 -33.87
CA ASN A 11 48.04 42.07 -33.89
C ASN A 11 48.20 40.93 -32.88
N ILE A 12 47.48 41.00 -31.77
CA ILE A 12 47.52 40.01 -30.70
C ILE A 12 46.27 39.15 -30.78
N CYS A 13 46.45 37.85 -31.00
CA CYS A 13 45.35 36.89 -30.97
C CYS A 13 45.49 36.00 -29.74
N MET A 14 44.46 35.94 -28.90
CA MET A 14 44.45 35.12 -27.70
C MET A 14 43.28 34.15 -27.70
N LEU A 15 43.56 32.91 -27.30
CA LEU A 15 42.54 31.93 -26.97
C LEU A 15 42.09 32.19 -25.54
N ILE A 16 40.80 32.45 -25.35
CA ILE A 16 40.20 32.75 -24.06
C ILE A 16 39.40 31.54 -23.60
N LYS A 17 39.72 31.10 -22.39
CA LYS A 17 39.03 30.03 -21.69
C LYS A 17 38.36 30.60 -20.44
N PRO A 18 37.25 30.00 -19.98
CA PRO A 18 36.67 30.36 -18.68
C PRO A 18 37.69 30.14 -17.56
N THR A 19 37.78 31.08 -16.61
CA THR A 19 38.60 30.90 -15.41
C THR A 19 38.18 29.62 -14.69
N GLU A 20 39.09 28.65 -14.53
CA GLU A 20 38.81 27.40 -13.85
C GLU A 20 38.57 27.66 -12.36
N SER A 21 37.40 27.25 -11.86
CA SER A 21 37.14 27.22 -10.43
C SER A 21 37.98 26.09 -9.81
N MET A 22 38.72 26.38 -8.74
CA MET A 22 39.55 25.43 -7.97
C MET A 22 38.79 24.24 -7.33
N SER A 23 37.52 24.04 -7.66
CA SER A 23 36.74 22.88 -7.25
C SER A 23 37.21 21.63 -8.01
N ARG A 24 38.02 20.80 -7.35
CA ARG A 24 38.65 19.57 -7.87
C ARG A 24 37.68 18.45 -8.28
N HIS A 25 36.41 18.73 -8.56
CA HIS A 25 35.39 17.71 -8.86
C HIS A 25 34.62 17.91 -10.18
N GLU A 26 35.07 18.77 -11.08
CA GLU A 26 34.57 18.73 -12.46
C GLU A 26 35.44 17.79 -13.31
N MET A 27 35.10 16.50 -13.27
CA MET A 27 35.52 15.54 -14.30
C MET A 27 35.23 16.14 -15.68
N VAL A 28 36.28 16.42 -16.44
CA VAL A 28 36.36 16.50 -17.91
C VAL A 28 35.01 16.75 -18.60
N LYS A 29 34.35 17.87 -18.29
CA LYS A 29 33.24 18.36 -19.12
C LYS A 29 33.89 19.19 -20.20
N LYS A 30 33.76 18.72 -21.46
CA LYS A 30 34.12 19.47 -22.67
C LYS A 30 33.79 20.96 -22.43
N GLU A 31 34.79 21.82 -22.55
CA GLU A 31 34.58 23.27 -22.54
C GLU A 31 33.54 23.60 -23.61
N ASN A 32 32.29 23.81 -23.18
CA ASN A 32 31.18 24.13 -24.08
C ASN A 32 31.22 25.60 -24.49
N VAL A 33 32.02 26.41 -23.79
CA VAL A 33 32.16 27.84 -24.00
C VAL A 33 33.65 28.18 -24.07
N ASN A 34 34.12 28.60 -25.25
CA ASN A 34 35.47 29.14 -25.47
C ASN A 34 35.45 30.16 -26.62
N GLY A 35 36.47 31.00 -26.72
CA GLY A 35 36.54 31.99 -27.80
C GLY A 35 37.96 32.43 -28.11
N LYS A 36 38.19 32.84 -29.36
CA LYS A 36 39.44 33.44 -29.82
C LYS A 36 39.18 34.91 -30.09
N VAL A 37 39.90 35.78 -29.38
CA VAL A 37 39.75 37.23 -29.47
C VAL A 37 41.01 37.84 -30.05
N GLN A 38 40.81 38.82 -30.92
CA GLN A 38 41.83 39.62 -31.54
C GLN A 38 41.87 41.02 -30.90
N PHE A 39 43.06 41.47 -30.58
CA PHE A 39 43.37 42.83 -30.14
C PHE A 39 44.34 43.44 -31.13
N LEU A 40 43.89 44.45 -31.87
CA LEU A 40 44.72 45.21 -32.78
C LEU A 40 45.17 46.50 -32.09
N CYS A 41 46.43 46.54 -31.67
CA CYS A 41 47.04 47.71 -31.06
C CYS A 41 47.55 48.66 -32.15
N ASN A 42 47.06 49.91 -32.13
CA ASN A 42 47.57 50.94 -33.04
C ASN A 42 48.95 51.44 -32.59
N ASN A 43 49.57 52.32 -33.40
CA ASN A 43 50.86 52.94 -33.11
C ASN A 43 50.85 53.91 -31.92
N VAL A 44 49.66 54.20 -31.35
CA VAL A 44 49.43 55.13 -30.23
C VAL A 44 49.01 54.36 -28.97
N TYR A 45 49.10 53.04 -28.96
CA TYR A 45 48.84 52.23 -27.78
C TYR A 45 50.00 52.40 -26.75
N PRO A 46 49.73 52.49 -25.43
CA PRO A 46 48.44 52.32 -24.74
C PRO A 46 47.58 53.58 -24.58
N ASP A 47 48.05 54.73 -25.08
CA ASP A 47 47.30 56.00 -25.00
C ASP A 47 45.99 55.96 -25.81
N ASN A 48 45.87 55.03 -26.76
CA ASN A 48 44.62 54.69 -27.41
C ASN A 48 44.27 53.21 -27.21
N VAL A 49 42.96 52.93 -27.16
CA VAL A 49 42.44 51.58 -26.93
C VAL A 49 42.66 50.68 -28.16
N PRO A 50 42.89 49.37 -27.97
CA PRO A 50 42.99 48.43 -29.07
C PRO A 50 41.62 48.22 -29.73
N THR A 51 41.63 47.90 -31.03
CA THR A 51 40.41 47.41 -31.70
C THR A 51 40.21 45.94 -31.32
N ILE A 52 39.03 45.62 -30.79
CA ILE A 52 38.72 44.29 -30.25
C ILE A 52 37.78 43.57 -31.21
N GLY A 53 38.13 42.35 -31.61
CA GLY A 53 37.31 41.51 -32.49
C GLY A 53 37.23 40.07 -32.01
N ILE A 54 36.11 39.40 -32.28
CA ILE A 54 35.94 37.97 -32.00
C ILE A 54 36.24 37.21 -33.30
N ILE A 55 37.27 36.35 -33.29
CA ILE A 55 37.62 35.50 -34.44
C ILE A 55 36.76 34.24 -34.42
N GLU A 56 36.68 33.59 -33.27
CA GLU A 56 35.92 32.35 -33.08
C GLU A 56 35.22 32.41 -31.72
N SER A 57 34.01 31.88 -31.65
CA SER A 57 33.29 31.75 -30.39
C SER A 57 32.43 30.51 -30.41
N LYS A 58 32.66 29.60 -29.47
CA LYS A 58 31.82 28.43 -29.23
C LYS A 58 30.97 28.69 -27.98
N GLY A 59 29.67 28.44 -28.07
CA GLY A 59 28.75 28.59 -26.93
C GLY A 59 28.33 30.03 -26.61
N LEU A 60 28.76 31.03 -27.38
CA LEU A 60 28.35 32.43 -27.25
C LEU A 60 27.30 32.79 -28.30
N GLN A 61 26.08 33.11 -27.86
CA GLN A 61 25.01 33.62 -28.74
C GLN A 61 25.31 35.05 -29.19
N GLU A 62 24.72 35.53 -30.30
CA GLU A 62 25.02 36.88 -30.84
C GLU A 62 24.81 38.00 -29.83
N ARG A 63 23.68 38.01 -29.09
CA ARG A 63 23.46 38.98 -28.00
C ARG A 63 24.56 38.92 -26.92
N GLY A 64 25.14 37.75 -26.70
CA GLY A 64 26.26 37.54 -25.80
C GLY A 64 27.58 38.11 -26.35
N LYS A 65 27.79 38.09 -27.66
CA LYS A 65 28.96 38.68 -28.32
C LYS A 65 28.97 40.21 -28.20
N ASP A 66 27.83 40.85 -28.44
CA ASP A 66 27.71 42.31 -28.29
C ASP A 66 27.96 42.75 -26.84
N LYS A 67 27.40 42.01 -25.89
CA LYS A 67 27.63 42.25 -24.46
C LYS A 67 29.09 42.01 -24.06
N PHE A 68 29.74 41.01 -24.64
CA PHE A 68 31.14 40.71 -24.42
C PHE A 68 32.04 41.83 -24.95
N LEU A 69 31.83 42.26 -26.20
CA LEU A 69 32.59 43.35 -26.82
C LEU A 69 32.39 44.68 -26.10
N SER A 70 31.16 45.02 -25.73
CA SER A 70 30.88 46.24 -24.96
C SER A 70 31.55 46.25 -23.59
N LYS A 71 31.60 45.10 -22.89
CA LYS A 71 32.30 44.97 -21.60
C LYS A 71 33.81 45.17 -21.78
N LEU A 72 34.42 44.55 -22.79
CA LEU A 72 35.85 44.74 -23.07
C LEU A 72 36.17 46.16 -23.53
N ALA A 73 35.30 46.80 -24.32
CA ALA A 73 35.46 48.19 -24.72
C ALA A 73 35.40 49.14 -23.51
N SER A 74 34.48 48.90 -22.58
CA SER A 74 34.41 49.65 -21.31
C SER A 74 35.69 49.49 -20.49
N LYS A 75 36.21 48.25 -20.38
CA LYS A 75 37.44 47.99 -19.64
C LYS A 75 38.67 48.61 -20.30
N ALA A 76 38.72 48.60 -21.62
CA ALA A 76 39.78 49.26 -22.38
C ALA A 76 39.76 50.78 -22.18
N ALA A 77 38.56 51.39 -22.15
CA ALA A 77 38.41 52.82 -21.88
C ALA A 77 38.85 53.20 -20.46
N GLU A 78 38.57 52.35 -19.45
CA GLU A 78 39.03 52.53 -18.07
C GLU A 78 40.55 52.51 -17.95
N ARG A 79 41.21 51.63 -18.72
CA ARG A 79 42.67 51.40 -18.66
C ARG A 79 43.46 52.20 -19.70
N LYS A 80 42.81 53.15 -20.39
CA LYS A 80 43.46 53.98 -21.41
C LYS A 80 44.64 54.75 -20.79
N GLY A 81 45.80 54.67 -21.45
CA GLY A 81 47.07 55.22 -20.95
C GLY A 81 47.98 54.17 -20.31
N ASP A 82 47.42 53.02 -19.89
CA ASP A 82 48.18 51.91 -19.31
C ASP A 82 48.11 50.65 -20.19
N PRO A 83 49.14 49.78 -20.16
CA PRO A 83 49.06 48.47 -20.80
C PRO A 83 47.88 47.65 -20.24
N MET A 84 46.93 47.26 -21.10
CA MET A 84 45.63 46.69 -20.71
C MET A 84 45.36 45.28 -21.25
N ILE A 85 46.23 44.72 -22.10
CA ILE A 85 45.98 43.43 -22.77
C ILE A 85 45.73 42.28 -21.77
N THR A 86 46.49 42.23 -20.67
CA THR A 86 46.30 41.23 -19.61
C THR A 86 44.99 41.42 -18.86
N ASP A 87 44.61 42.67 -18.61
CA ASP A 87 43.35 42.99 -17.92
C ASP A 87 42.14 42.64 -18.80
N LEU A 88 42.23 42.92 -20.10
CA LEU A 88 41.21 42.53 -21.08
C LEU A 88 41.09 41.01 -21.20
N TYR A 89 42.20 40.28 -21.12
CA TYR A 89 42.18 38.82 -21.09
C TYR A 89 41.47 38.30 -19.82
N ALA A 90 41.80 38.83 -18.64
CA ALA A 90 41.17 38.45 -17.39
C ALA A 90 39.65 38.73 -17.40
N GLU A 91 39.26 39.94 -17.83
CA GLU A 91 37.86 40.34 -17.95
C GLU A 91 37.07 39.43 -18.90
N ALA A 92 37.70 39.04 -20.01
CA ALA A 92 37.10 38.12 -20.95
C ALA A 92 36.95 36.70 -20.37
N SER A 93 37.96 36.21 -19.66
CA SER A 93 37.95 34.89 -19.00
C SER A 93 36.85 34.81 -17.94
N ASP A 94 36.68 35.87 -17.15
CA ASP A 94 35.64 35.97 -16.13
C ASP A 94 34.24 36.04 -16.73
N PHE A 95 34.07 36.78 -17.84
CA PHE A 95 32.80 36.81 -18.56
C PHE A 95 32.36 35.41 -19.03
N LEU A 96 33.28 34.62 -19.59
CA LEU A 96 32.99 33.26 -20.02
C LEU A 96 32.67 32.34 -18.81
N CYS A 97 33.31 32.56 -17.66
CA CYS A 97 33.02 31.83 -16.43
C CYS A 97 31.59 32.09 -15.93
N GLU A 98 31.15 33.35 -15.92
CA GLU A 98 29.77 33.70 -15.54
C GLU A 98 28.73 33.12 -16.51
N LEU A 99 29.02 33.12 -17.81
CA LEU A 99 28.14 32.49 -18.80
C LEU A 99 27.99 30.99 -18.55
N LYS A 100 29.10 30.30 -18.24
CA LYS A 100 29.08 28.86 -17.87
C LYS A 100 28.20 28.62 -16.65
N LYS A 101 28.31 29.44 -15.60
CA LYS A 101 27.50 29.31 -14.38
C LYS A 101 26.00 29.49 -14.63
N LEU A 102 25.61 30.40 -15.53
CA LEU A 102 24.21 30.59 -15.88
C LEU A 102 23.63 29.36 -16.59
N GLN A 103 24.39 28.77 -17.52
CA GLN A 103 23.96 27.56 -18.23
C GLN A 103 23.83 26.35 -17.30
N THR A 104 24.73 26.18 -16.33
CA THR A 104 24.63 25.06 -15.38
C THR A 104 23.47 25.21 -14.40
N LYS A 105 23.13 26.45 -14.00
CA LYS A 105 21.95 26.73 -13.17
C LYS A 105 20.65 26.34 -13.87
N ASP A 106 20.48 26.73 -15.13
CA ASP A 106 19.29 26.37 -15.94
C ASP A 106 19.13 24.85 -16.08
N LEU A 107 20.23 24.12 -16.26
CA LEU A 107 20.20 22.65 -16.32
C LEU A 107 19.80 22.01 -14.99
N HIS A 108 20.29 22.52 -13.87
CA HIS A 108 19.93 22.02 -12.54
C HIS A 108 18.45 22.29 -12.24
N GLU A 109 17.95 23.48 -12.56
CA GLU A 109 16.55 23.84 -12.39
C GLU A 109 15.63 22.93 -13.21
N LYS A 110 15.96 22.69 -14.49
CA LYS A 110 15.23 21.73 -15.34
C LYS A 110 15.23 20.32 -14.78
N MET A 111 16.32 19.90 -14.15
CA MET A 111 16.41 18.59 -13.50
C MET A 111 15.47 18.51 -12.30
N LEU A 112 15.43 19.54 -11.46
CA LEU A 112 14.51 19.61 -10.31
C LEU A 112 13.05 19.55 -10.75
N VAL A 113 12.68 20.29 -11.80
CA VAL A 113 11.31 20.27 -12.35
C VAL A 113 10.94 18.87 -12.81
N LYS A 114 11.81 18.21 -13.57
CA LYS A 114 11.58 16.84 -14.05
C LYS A 114 11.44 15.82 -12.91
N GLU A 115 12.24 15.96 -11.86
CA GLU A 115 12.16 15.08 -10.68
C GLU A 115 10.83 15.29 -9.93
N ALA A 116 10.40 16.54 -9.78
CA ALA A 116 9.13 16.87 -9.16
C ALA A 116 7.94 16.32 -9.95
N GLU A 117 7.93 16.47 -11.28
CA GLU A 117 6.91 15.90 -12.16
C GLU A 117 6.82 14.37 -12.03
N LYS A 118 7.97 13.69 -12.04
CA LYS A 118 8.04 12.24 -11.87
C LYS A 118 7.52 11.81 -10.50
N SER A 119 7.88 12.53 -9.45
CA SER A 119 7.40 12.26 -8.08
C SER A 119 5.89 12.41 -7.97
N MET A 120 5.32 13.47 -8.55
CA MET A 120 3.86 13.66 -8.59
C MET A 120 3.16 12.53 -9.34
N GLN A 121 3.71 12.12 -10.49
CA GLN A 121 3.12 11.05 -11.30
C GLN A 121 3.11 9.71 -10.54
N MET A 122 4.22 9.35 -9.88
CA MET A 122 4.30 8.15 -9.05
C MET A 122 3.35 8.21 -7.85
N SER A 123 3.15 9.39 -7.25
CA SER A 123 2.18 9.57 -6.15
C SER A 123 0.75 9.29 -6.64
N MET A 124 0.35 9.88 -7.77
CA MET A 124 -0.99 9.66 -8.32
C MET A 124 -1.23 8.18 -8.68
N GLU A 125 -0.24 7.50 -9.26
CA GLU A 125 -0.35 6.08 -9.60
C GLU A 125 -0.48 5.21 -8.35
N ASN A 126 0.33 5.47 -7.32
CA ASN A 126 0.21 4.78 -6.03
C ASN A 126 -1.15 5.05 -5.36
N ASP A 127 -1.68 6.27 -5.43
CA ASP A 127 -2.98 6.59 -4.85
C ASP A 127 -4.11 5.81 -5.54
N ILE A 128 -4.04 5.65 -6.87
CA ILE A 128 -5.00 4.84 -7.63
C ILE A 128 -4.91 3.36 -7.21
N ILE A 129 -3.70 2.81 -7.13
CA ILE A 129 -3.48 1.41 -6.72
C ILE A 129 -3.93 1.18 -5.28
N ASN A 130 -3.57 2.09 -4.37
CA ASN A 130 -3.96 2.02 -2.95
C ASN A 130 -5.48 2.09 -2.79
N LYS A 131 -6.15 2.95 -3.57
CA LYS A 131 -7.61 3.03 -3.53
C LYS A 131 -8.26 1.74 -4.04
N ALA A 132 -7.81 1.22 -5.18
CA ALA A 132 -8.33 -0.03 -5.75
C ALA A 132 -8.11 -1.22 -4.81
N THR A 133 -6.94 -1.32 -4.20
CA THR A 133 -6.64 -2.39 -3.23
C THR A 133 -7.46 -2.26 -1.95
N TYR A 134 -7.69 -1.04 -1.45
CA TYR A 134 -8.54 -0.82 -0.29
C TYR A 134 -9.99 -1.24 -0.54
N GLU A 135 -10.53 -0.88 -1.72
CA GLU A 135 -11.88 -1.28 -2.14
C GLU A 135 -12.02 -2.81 -2.27
N GLU A 136 -11.01 -3.50 -2.81
CA GLU A 136 -11.01 -4.97 -2.92
C GLU A 136 -10.97 -5.64 -1.54
N VAL A 137 -10.13 -5.15 -0.63
CA VAL A 137 -10.04 -5.66 0.74
C VAL A 137 -11.35 -5.42 1.50
N GLU A 138 -11.99 -4.26 1.32
CA GLU A 138 -13.28 -3.96 1.94
C GLU A 138 -14.40 -4.88 1.41
N ALA A 139 -14.42 -5.16 0.11
CA ALA A 139 -15.40 -6.08 -0.48
C ALA A 139 -15.23 -7.52 0.03
N GLU A 140 -13.99 -8.01 0.10
CA GLU A 140 -13.68 -9.37 0.58
C GLU A 140 -13.95 -9.52 2.09
N THR A 141 -13.65 -8.50 2.90
CA THR A 141 -13.96 -8.52 4.33
C THR A 141 -15.47 -8.59 4.60
N LYS A 142 -16.27 -7.78 3.89
CA LYS A 142 -17.75 -7.86 3.92
C LYS A 142 -18.27 -9.23 3.47
N ARG A 143 -17.66 -9.85 2.46
CA ARG A 143 -18.04 -11.19 2.00
C ARG A 143 -17.83 -12.25 3.07
N ARG A 144 -16.65 -12.25 3.71
CA ARG A 144 -16.32 -13.18 4.81
C ARG A 144 -17.20 -12.97 6.04
N GLU A 145 -17.57 -11.73 6.33
CA GLU A 145 -18.48 -11.42 7.44
C GLU A 145 -19.87 -12.01 7.21
N LYS A 146 -20.45 -11.82 6.02
CA LYS A 146 -21.73 -12.44 5.65
C LYS A 146 -21.69 -13.96 5.67
N GLU A 147 -20.57 -14.57 5.29
CA GLU A 147 -20.41 -16.02 5.35
C GLU A 147 -20.36 -16.52 6.79
N ARG A 148 -19.65 -15.82 7.68
CA ARG A 148 -19.65 -16.13 9.13
C ARG A 148 -21.03 -15.98 9.75
N GLU A 149 -21.78 -14.94 9.38
CA GLU A 149 -23.13 -14.70 9.86
C GLU A 149 -24.08 -15.82 9.44
N LYS A 150 -24.05 -16.25 8.16
CA LYS A 150 -24.84 -17.39 7.69
C LYS A 150 -24.52 -18.70 8.41
N ILE A 151 -23.24 -18.99 8.63
CA ILE A 151 -22.82 -20.19 9.38
C ILE A 151 -23.32 -20.11 10.83
N GLN A 152 -23.29 -18.93 11.43
CA GLN A 152 -23.79 -18.71 12.79
C GLN A 152 -25.31 -18.90 12.86
N GLU A 153 -26.07 -18.33 11.92
CA GLU A 153 -27.52 -18.52 11.80
C GLU A 153 -27.90 -20.00 11.62
N GLU A 154 -27.16 -20.75 10.80
CA GLU A 154 -27.40 -22.19 10.57
C GLU A 154 -27.13 -23.01 11.84
N LYS A 155 -26.07 -22.70 12.58
CA LYS A 155 -25.77 -23.32 13.88
C LYS A 155 -26.86 -23.03 14.91
N GLU A 156 -27.30 -21.78 15.01
CA GLU A 156 -28.39 -21.38 15.91
C GLU A 156 -29.71 -22.05 15.55
N PHE A 157 -30.00 -22.19 14.25
CA PHE A 157 -31.16 -22.94 13.77
C PHE A 157 -31.09 -24.42 14.15
N TYR A 158 -29.93 -25.05 13.96
CA TYR A 158 -29.73 -26.46 14.31
C TYR A 158 -29.86 -26.70 15.82
N GLU A 159 -29.26 -25.85 16.65
CA GLU A 159 -29.39 -25.93 18.11
C GLU A 159 -30.85 -25.70 18.56
N ARG A 160 -31.57 -24.76 17.94
CA ARG A 160 -33.00 -24.55 18.24
C ARG A 160 -33.84 -25.79 17.91
N LYS A 161 -33.62 -26.42 16.75
CA LYS A 161 -34.27 -27.68 16.37
C LYS A 161 -33.93 -28.82 17.34
N ARG A 162 -32.67 -28.90 17.79
CA ARG A 162 -32.23 -29.90 18.78
C ARG A 162 -32.96 -29.72 20.10
N LEU A 163 -33.01 -28.49 20.63
CA LEU A 163 -33.77 -28.15 21.84
C LEU A 163 -35.26 -28.47 21.70
N GLU A 164 -35.87 -28.16 20.56
CA GLU A 164 -37.27 -28.49 20.28
C GLU A 164 -37.52 -30.01 20.25
N SER A 165 -36.57 -30.79 19.71
CA SER A 165 -36.65 -32.26 19.72
C SER A 165 -36.54 -32.87 21.11
N LEU A 166 -35.75 -32.26 22.02
CA LEU A 166 -35.66 -32.68 23.42
C LEU A 166 -36.90 -32.31 24.24
N ASN A 167 -37.57 -31.22 23.88
CA ASN A 167 -38.79 -30.74 24.56
C ASN A 167 -40.08 -31.42 24.08
N LYS A 168 -40.02 -32.35 23.12
CA LYS A 168 -41.17 -33.20 22.84
C LYS A 168 -41.42 -34.08 24.07
N PRO A 169 -42.62 -34.04 24.68
CA PRO A 169 -42.94 -34.98 25.74
C PRO A 169 -42.76 -36.39 25.17
N LYS A 170 -41.89 -37.19 25.80
CA LYS A 170 -41.81 -38.63 25.53
C LYS A 170 -43.15 -39.24 25.93
N THR A 171 -44.10 -39.25 25.02
CA THR A 171 -45.25 -40.15 25.09
C THR A 171 -44.70 -41.55 24.87
N LEU A 172 -44.40 -42.25 25.97
CA LEU A 172 -44.26 -43.70 25.97
C LEU A 172 -45.55 -44.26 25.37
N GLY A 173 -45.48 -44.69 24.11
CA GLY A 173 -46.62 -45.27 23.42
C GLY A 173 -47.05 -46.55 24.13
N ALA A 174 -48.23 -46.52 24.75
CA ALA A 174 -48.92 -47.74 25.15
C ALA A 174 -49.32 -48.47 23.87
N VAL A 175 -48.77 -49.68 23.64
CA VAL A 175 -49.17 -50.53 22.51
C VAL A 175 -49.78 -51.81 23.09
N GLY A 176 -51.11 -51.85 23.18
CA GLY A 176 -51.87 -53.04 23.57
C GLY A 176 -53.26 -52.74 24.14
N GLU A 177 -54.18 -53.71 24.02
CA GLU A 177 -55.50 -53.67 24.69
C GLU A 177 -55.29 -53.58 26.20
N GLY A 178 -55.72 -52.47 26.81
CA GLY A 178 -55.67 -52.30 28.25
C GLY A 178 -56.79 -53.08 28.94
N GLU A 179 -56.51 -53.70 30.08
CA GLU A 179 -57.51 -54.40 30.90
C GLU A 179 -57.91 -53.50 32.07
N MET A 180 -59.22 -53.36 32.30
CA MET A 180 -59.78 -52.62 33.43
C MET A 180 -59.83 -53.55 34.65
N ILE A 181 -59.12 -53.18 35.72
CA ILE A 181 -59.05 -53.97 36.96
C ILE A 181 -59.58 -53.10 38.10
N THR A 182 -60.50 -53.64 38.89
CA THR A 182 -60.97 -53.03 40.13
C THR A 182 -60.03 -53.39 41.27
N CYS A 183 -59.33 -52.40 41.80
CA CYS A 183 -58.41 -52.56 42.91
C CYS A 183 -59.14 -52.78 44.24
N ILE A 184 -58.41 -53.21 45.27
CA ILE A 184 -58.91 -53.43 46.64
C ILE A 184 -59.52 -52.17 47.30
N ASP A 185 -59.16 -50.98 46.82
CA ASP A 185 -59.74 -49.70 47.25
C ASP A 185 -61.11 -49.42 46.60
N GLY A 186 -61.61 -50.34 45.77
CA GLY A 186 -62.87 -50.22 45.04
C GLY A 186 -62.78 -49.37 43.78
N GLN A 187 -61.61 -48.82 43.44
CA GLN A 187 -61.42 -48.03 42.22
C GLN A 187 -61.02 -48.92 41.05
N SER A 188 -61.72 -48.76 39.93
CA SER A 188 -61.33 -49.39 38.68
C SER A 188 -60.26 -48.56 37.97
N ARG A 189 -59.12 -49.19 37.65
CA ARG A 189 -58.00 -48.57 36.96
C ARG A 189 -57.67 -49.37 35.70
N MET A 190 -57.31 -48.64 34.64
CA MET A 190 -56.95 -49.24 33.35
C MET A 190 -55.45 -49.49 33.31
N PHE A 191 -55.08 -50.74 33.08
CA PHE A 191 -53.68 -51.14 33.06
C PHE A 191 -53.26 -51.61 31.68
N TYR A 192 -52.05 -51.23 31.28
CA TYR A 192 -51.49 -51.60 29.98
C TYR A 192 -50.35 -52.59 30.14
N ILE A 193 -50.29 -53.57 29.25
CA ILE A 193 -49.16 -54.50 29.16
C ILE A 193 -47.96 -53.72 28.60
N GLN A 194 -46.89 -53.61 29.39
CA GLN A 194 -45.67 -52.95 28.93
C GLN A 194 -44.90 -53.89 27.99
N LYS A 195 -44.87 -53.58 26.68
CA LYS A 195 -43.84 -54.13 25.78
C LYS A 195 -42.62 -53.22 25.82
N ARG A 196 -41.48 -53.73 26.26
CA ARG A 196 -40.20 -53.06 26.02
C ARG A 196 -39.74 -53.38 24.59
N GLU A 197 -39.33 -52.34 23.89
CA GLU A 197 -38.76 -52.43 22.55
C GLU A 197 -37.40 -53.13 22.66
N GLY A 198 -37.33 -54.42 22.28
CA GLY A 198 -36.08 -55.18 22.20
C GLY A 198 -36.04 -56.55 22.88
N ASP A 199 -37.03 -56.93 23.70
CA ASP A 199 -37.11 -58.29 24.27
C ASP A 199 -38.33 -59.03 23.72
N GLU A 200 -38.10 -60.23 23.17
CA GLU A 200 -39.14 -61.21 22.91
C GLU A 200 -39.87 -61.50 24.22
N VAL A 201 -41.04 -60.88 24.38
CA VAL A 201 -42.06 -61.25 25.33
C VAL A 201 -41.46 -61.53 26.72
N ILE A 202 -41.15 -60.48 27.49
CA ILE A 202 -41.29 -60.58 28.95
C ILE A 202 -42.78 -60.74 29.20
N SER A 203 -43.25 -61.96 28.95
CA SER A 203 -44.48 -62.49 29.48
C SER A 203 -44.42 -62.14 30.96
N THR A 204 -45.31 -61.27 31.41
CA THR A 204 -45.91 -61.43 32.73
C THR A 204 -46.55 -62.83 32.71
N ARG A 205 -45.69 -63.86 32.81
CA ARG A 205 -46.10 -65.25 32.94
C ARG A 205 -46.95 -65.21 34.19
N ARG A 206 -48.26 -65.46 34.03
CA ARG A 206 -49.07 -66.02 35.09
C ARG A 206 -48.32 -67.25 35.58
N LYS A 207 -47.43 -67.09 36.55
CA LYS A 207 -46.97 -68.22 37.35
C LYS A 207 -48.17 -68.55 38.21
N VAL A 208 -49.02 -69.43 37.68
CA VAL A 208 -49.97 -70.16 38.50
C VAL A 208 -49.12 -71.04 39.41
N THR A 209 -48.67 -70.48 40.53
CA THR A 209 -47.90 -71.23 41.54
C THR A 209 -48.82 -72.22 42.26
N SER A 210 -50.14 -72.05 42.16
CA SER A 210 -51.19 -72.94 42.63
C SER A 210 -52.53 -72.51 42.01
N ASN A 211 -53.51 -73.41 41.86
CA ASN A 211 -54.88 -73.06 41.46
C ASN A 211 -55.57 -72.06 42.40
N HIS A 212 -54.99 -71.82 43.58
CA HIS A 212 -55.56 -71.03 44.66
C HIS A 212 -54.85 -69.69 44.87
N VAL A 213 -53.76 -69.41 44.14
CA VAL A 213 -52.98 -68.16 44.25
C VAL A 213 -52.68 -67.60 42.88
N LYS A 214 -53.08 -66.35 42.64
CA LYS A 214 -52.72 -65.59 41.44
C LYS A 214 -51.84 -64.40 41.83
N GLU A 215 -50.64 -64.35 41.27
CA GLU A 215 -49.72 -63.22 41.36
C GLU A 215 -49.68 -62.52 39.99
N PHE A 216 -49.82 -61.19 39.99
CA PHE A 216 -49.59 -60.38 38.79
C PHE A 216 -48.86 -59.09 39.14
N THR A 217 -48.01 -58.63 38.23
CA THR A 217 -47.23 -57.39 38.36
C THR A 217 -47.68 -56.42 37.29
N VAL A 218 -48.09 -55.23 37.68
CA VAL A 218 -48.51 -54.18 36.73
C VAL A 218 -47.90 -52.83 37.09
N VAL A 219 -47.74 -51.99 36.07
CA VAL A 219 -47.22 -50.63 36.19
C VAL A 219 -48.36 -49.65 35.89
N ASP A 220 -48.69 -48.81 36.86
CA ASP A 220 -49.60 -47.67 36.65
C ASP A 220 -48.85 -46.55 35.88
N GLN A 221 -49.39 -46.08 34.75
CA GLN A 221 -48.76 -45.03 33.94
C GLN A 221 -48.85 -43.64 34.59
N VAL A 222 -49.80 -43.43 35.51
CA VAL A 222 -49.96 -42.14 36.20
C VAL A 222 -48.97 -42.02 37.35
N SER A 223 -48.78 -43.11 38.11
CA SER A 223 -47.99 -43.10 39.34
C SER A 223 -46.63 -43.81 39.23
N GLN A 224 -46.36 -44.55 38.15
CA GLN A 224 -45.18 -45.42 37.97
C GLN A 224 -44.96 -46.42 39.13
N VAL A 225 -46.04 -46.88 39.77
CA VAL A 225 -45.97 -47.79 40.92
C VAL A 225 -46.09 -49.24 40.47
N TYR A 226 -45.24 -50.11 41.05
CA TYR A 226 -45.36 -51.56 40.93
C TYR A 226 -46.39 -52.08 41.91
N VAL A 227 -47.43 -52.73 41.41
CA VAL A 227 -48.45 -53.37 42.25
C VAL A 227 -48.34 -54.89 42.09
N SER A 228 -48.16 -55.58 43.23
CA SER A 228 -48.29 -57.03 43.34
C SER A 228 -49.47 -57.36 44.25
N GLU A 229 -50.48 -58.03 43.69
CA GLU A 229 -51.65 -58.45 44.45
C GLU A 229 -51.73 -59.97 44.52
N TRP A 230 -52.12 -60.48 45.69
CA TRP A 230 -52.25 -61.90 45.98
C TRP A 230 -53.71 -62.20 46.29
N THR A 231 -54.38 -62.95 45.41
CA THR A 231 -55.74 -63.42 45.67
C THR A 231 -55.70 -64.89 46.07
N PHE A 232 -56.29 -65.20 47.22
CA PHE A 232 -56.43 -66.55 47.74
C PHE A 232 -57.88 -67.01 47.57
N GLN A 233 -58.10 -68.11 46.85
CA GLN A 233 -59.40 -68.79 46.85
C GLN A 233 -59.32 -69.99 47.77
N TRP A 234 -60.07 -69.98 48.88
CA TRP A 234 -60.31 -71.18 49.68
C TRP A 234 -61.51 -71.93 49.09
N LYS A 235 -61.38 -73.25 48.92
CA LYS A 235 -62.52 -74.14 48.72
C LYS A 235 -62.86 -74.73 50.08
N ASP A 236 -64.11 -74.56 50.50
CA ASP A 236 -64.71 -75.32 51.61
C ASP A 236 -64.77 -76.82 51.28
#